data_AF-A0A822CKY0-F1
#
_entry.id   AF-A0A822CKY0-F1
#
_cell.length_a   1.000
_cell.length_b   1.000
_cell.length_c   1.000
_cell.angle_alpha   90.00
_cell.angle_beta   90.00
_cell.angle_gamma   90.00
#
_symmetry.space_group_name_H-M   'P 1'
#
loop_
_entity.id
_entity.type
_entity.pdbx_description
1 polymer ?
#
loop_
_entity_poly.entity_id
_entity_poly.type
_entity_poly.pdbx_seq_one_letter_code
_entity_poly.pdbx_strand_id
1 'polypeptide(L)'
;NYCNDRQRNVLSVFLKLNSGMPEPIEYTYAIELVRSSGNASNHTVQGTGQFQPGWKNGWKSFYYVEDLASDGFLCPNEDKIKFIFKLRPTTIFEYRKVLEWHLNQIEHKRKHDEHAIARLEQNKKWLERTASEQRSKIEKIERRESELKESHASKRKDHEIIAGQSCELKALKRENESLKRKLSNIAAAQKRHRPEDRRDEAQRYKKAHD
;
A
#
# COMPACT_ATOMS: atom_id res chain seq x y z
N ASN A 1 70.19 -21.28 -34.45
CA ASN A 1 69.59 -19.92 -34.44
C ASN A 1 68.15 -20.00 -34.90
N TYR A 2 67.24 -20.43 -34.03
CA TYR A 2 65.81 -20.39 -34.31
C TYR A 2 65.26 -19.06 -33.80
N CYS A 3 64.85 -18.20 -34.74
CA CYS A 3 64.03 -17.04 -34.48
C CYS A 3 62.68 -17.49 -33.92
N ASN A 4 62.57 -17.56 -32.59
CA ASN A 4 61.27 -17.58 -31.93
C ASN A 4 60.77 -16.14 -31.89
N ASP A 5 60.18 -15.68 -33.00
CA ASP A 5 59.28 -14.53 -33.01
C ASP A 5 57.95 -14.97 -32.36
N ARG A 6 58.03 -15.42 -31.09
CA ARG A 6 56.85 -15.56 -30.25
C ARG A 6 56.32 -14.14 -30.11
N GLN A 7 55.17 -13.86 -30.70
CA GLN A 7 54.38 -12.68 -30.39
C GLN A 7 54.29 -12.58 -28.87
N ARG A 8 55.13 -11.73 -28.27
CA ARG A 8 55.10 -11.53 -26.82
C ARG A 8 53.76 -10.92 -26.51
N ASN A 9 52.99 -11.59 -25.68
CA ASN A 9 51.68 -11.09 -25.28
C ASN A 9 51.88 -9.86 -24.41
N VAL A 10 51.25 -8.77 -24.80
CA VAL A 10 51.33 -7.49 -24.10
C VAL A 10 49.99 -7.16 -23.49
N LEU A 11 50.01 -6.76 -22.22
CA LEU A 11 48.89 -6.17 -21.54
C LEU A 11 48.69 -4.74 -22.07
N SER A 12 47.49 -4.46 -22.57
CA SER A 12 47.05 -3.10 -22.89
C SER A 12 46.12 -2.60 -21.79
N VAL A 13 46.27 -1.34 -21.37
CA VAL A 13 45.41 -0.73 -20.34
C VAL A 13 44.90 0.60 -20.84
N PHE A 14 43.57 0.79 -20.75
CA PHE A 14 42.90 2.00 -21.20
C PHE A 14 41.92 2.51 -20.13
N LEU A 15 41.84 3.83 -20.01
CA LEU A 15 40.86 4.56 -19.24
C LEU A 15 39.78 5.10 -20.17
N LYS A 16 38.53 4.93 -19.76
CA LYS A 16 37.35 5.46 -20.45
C LYS A 16 36.49 6.23 -19.45
N LEU A 17 36.11 7.45 -19.83
CA LEU A 17 35.13 8.22 -19.08
C LEU A 17 33.72 7.77 -19.47
N ASN A 18 32.91 7.35 -18.49
CA ASN A 18 31.53 6.91 -18.75
C ASN A 18 30.53 8.07 -18.78
N SER A 19 30.77 9.09 -17.96
CA SER A 19 29.95 10.29 -17.85
C SER A 19 30.83 11.45 -17.42
N GLY A 20 30.53 12.65 -17.90
CA GLY A 20 31.29 13.85 -17.59
C GLY A 20 30.88 14.99 -18.50
N MET A 21 31.72 16.03 -18.55
CA MET A 21 31.52 17.15 -19.44
C MET A 21 31.46 16.66 -20.91
N PRO A 22 30.54 17.18 -21.73
CA PRO A 22 30.42 16.76 -23.13
C PRO A 22 31.61 17.22 -23.98
N GLU A 23 32.26 18.32 -23.58
CA GLU A 23 33.44 18.85 -24.23
C GLU A 23 34.70 18.07 -23.80
N PRO A 24 35.65 17.84 -24.72
CA PRO A 24 36.94 17.24 -24.36
C PRO A 24 37.71 18.10 -23.36
N ILE A 25 38.29 17.45 -22.34
CA ILE A 25 39.15 18.10 -21.32
C ILE A 25 40.50 17.41 -21.30
N GLU A 26 41.57 18.16 -21.18
CA GLU A 26 42.89 17.58 -21.01
C GLU A 26 43.10 17.11 -19.57
N TYR A 27 43.52 15.86 -19.42
CA TYR A 27 43.93 15.33 -18.13
C TYR A 27 45.34 14.77 -18.21
N THR A 28 46.11 15.02 -17.16
CA THR A 28 47.25 14.18 -16.80
C THR A 28 46.71 12.93 -16.12
N TYR A 29 47.09 11.77 -16.63
CA TYR A 29 46.73 10.48 -16.06
C TYR A 29 47.95 9.60 -15.86
N ALA A 30 47.92 8.80 -14.80
CA ALA A 30 48.93 7.79 -14.55
C ALA A 30 48.26 6.45 -14.25
N ILE A 31 48.84 5.40 -14.81
CA ILE A 31 48.48 4.01 -14.52
C ILE A 31 49.68 3.38 -13.82
N GLU A 32 49.42 2.88 -12.63
CA GLU A 32 50.42 2.24 -11.78
C GLU A 32 50.02 0.77 -11.59
N LEU A 33 50.89 -0.13 -12.02
CA LEU A 33 50.81 -1.56 -11.75
C LEU A 33 51.57 -1.85 -10.46
N VAL A 34 50.80 -2.29 -9.46
CA VAL A 34 51.26 -2.42 -8.08
C VAL A 34 51.83 -3.81 -7.85
N ARG A 35 53.03 -3.85 -7.28
CA ARG A 35 53.69 -5.10 -6.90
C ARG A 35 53.04 -5.69 -5.66
N SER A 36 52.88 -7.01 -5.62
CA SER A 36 52.32 -7.72 -4.47
C SER A 36 53.28 -7.70 -3.28
N SER A 37 54.59 -7.82 -3.55
CA SER A 37 55.64 -7.71 -2.55
C SER A 37 56.02 -6.23 -2.33
N GLY A 38 55.76 -5.70 -1.14
CA GLY A 38 55.97 -4.27 -0.80
C GLY A 38 57.42 -3.75 -0.81
N ASN A 39 58.40 -4.56 -1.22
CA ASN A 39 59.82 -4.23 -1.15
C ASN A 39 60.42 -3.65 -2.45
N ALA A 40 59.64 -3.58 -3.54
CA ALA A 40 60.15 -3.06 -4.82
C ALA A 40 59.18 -2.07 -5.47
N SER A 41 59.70 -1.24 -6.37
CA SER A 41 58.95 -0.16 -7.00
C SER A 41 57.84 -0.70 -7.92
N ASN A 42 56.73 0.02 -7.95
CA ASN A 42 55.62 -0.22 -8.87
C ASN A 42 55.97 0.23 -10.29
N HIS A 43 55.37 -0.40 -11.30
CA HIS A 43 55.51 0.04 -12.69
C HIS A 43 54.49 1.14 -12.96
N THR A 44 54.95 2.39 -13.14
CA THR A 44 54.08 3.55 -13.35
C THR A 44 54.36 4.18 -14.70
N VAL A 45 53.30 4.42 -15.47
CA VAL A 45 53.36 5.20 -16.72
C VAL A 45 52.43 6.39 -16.59
N GLN A 46 52.92 7.57 -16.97
CA GLN A 46 52.16 8.82 -16.94
C GLN A 46 52.06 9.40 -18.35
N GLY A 47 50.92 9.99 -18.67
CA GLY A 47 50.67 10.68 -19.93
C GLY A 47 49.68 11.82 -19.77
N THR A 48 49.51 12.58 -20.84
CA THR A 48 48.42 13.54 -21.01
C THR A 48 47.52 13.07 -22.14
N GLY A 49 46.23 13.36 -22.03
CA GLY A 49 45.26 12.99 -23.06
C GLY A 49 43.98 13.78 -22.92
N GLN A 50 43.27 13.94 -24.04
CA GLN A 50 41.93 14.53 -24.03
C GLN A 50 40.91 13.46 -23.68
N PHE A 51 40.17 13.67 -22.60
CA PHE A 51 39.10 12.79 -22.17
C PHE A 51 37.76 13.40 -22.55
N GLN A 52 36.94 12.59 -23.22
CA GLN A 52 35.54 12.84 -23.51
C GLN A 52 34.75 11.57 -23.20
N PRO A 53 33.50 11.65 -22.72
CA PRO A 53 32.66 10.47 -22.55
C PRO A 53 32.63 9.61 -23.81
N GLY A 54 32.93 8.32 -23.67
CA GLY A 54 33.00 7.39 -24.80
C GLY A 54 34.39 7.19 -25.40
N TRP A 55 35.34 8.12 -25.22
CA TRP A 55 36.70 8.01 -25.72
C TRP A 55 37.58 7.20 -24.76
N LYS A 56 38.60 6.53 -25.29
CA LYS A 56 39.56 5.73 -24.52
C LYS A 56 40.97 6.29 -24.66
N ASN A 57 41.66 6.46 -23.54
CA ASN A 57 43.05 6.91 -23.46
C ASN A 57 43.86 5.89 -22.67
N GLY A 58 45.07 5.54 -23.13
CA GLY A 58 45.91 4.58 -22.44
C GLY A 58 47.01 4.01 -23.31
N TRP A 59 47.59 2.90 -22.86
CA TRP A 59 48.75 2.29 -23.49
C TRP A 59 48.39 0.95 -24.13
N LYS A 60 48.63 0.86 -25.44
CA LYS A 60 48.53 -0.39 -26.20
C LYS A 60 49.57 -1.42 -25.74
N SER A 61 50.74 -0.95 -25.31
CA SER A 61 51.83 -1.76 -24.81
C SER A 61 52.20 -1.31 -23.41
N PHE A 62 51.42 -1.72 -22.40
CA PHE A 62 51.61 -1.31 -21.02
C PHE A 62 52.62 -2.21 -20.29
N TYR A 63 52.46 -3.54 -20.34
CA TYR A 63 53.40 -4.48 -19.71
C TYR A 63 53.43 -5.82 -20.42
N TYR A 64 54.54 -6.56 -20.38
CA TYR A 64 54.59 -7.92 -20.94
C TYR A 64 53.93 -8.91 -19.98
N VAL A 65 53.01 -9.72 -20.50
CA VAL A 65 52.24 -10.67 -19.68
C VAL A 65 53.14 -11.74 -19.07
N GLU A 66 54.16 -12.18 -19.81
CA GLU A 66 55.12 -13.20 -19.37
C GLU A 66 55.91 -12.76 -18.12
N ASP A 67 56.14 -11.46 -17.97
CA ASP A 67 56.95 -10.89 -16.89
C ASP A 67 56.11 -10.58 -15.63
N LEU A 68 54.77 -10.59 -15.70
CA LEU A 68 53.89 -10.21 -14.59
C LEU A 68 54.10 -11.07 -13.34
N ALA A 69 54.28 -12.39 -13.52
CA ALA A 69 54.47 -13.32 -12.42
C ALA A 69 55.90 -13.28 -11.89
N SER A 70 56.91 -13.30 -12.78
CA SER A 70 58.33 -13.25 -12.40
C SER A 70 58.66 -11.97 -11.66
N ASP A 71 58.07 -10.85 -12.08
CA ASP A 71 58.29 -9.56 -11.45
C ASP A 71 57.43 -9.36 -10.20
N GLY A 72 56.57 -10.29 -9.81
CA GLY A 72 55.80 -10.21 -8.57
C GLY A 72 54.65 -9.22 -8.60
N PHE A 73 54.13 -8.88 -9.78
CA PHE A 73 52.90 -8.11 -9.96
C PHE A 73 51.64 -8.95 -9.82
N LEU A 74 51.76 -10.27 -10.02
CA LEU A 74 50.70 -11.24 -9.75
C LEU A 74 50.81 -11.73 -8.30
N CYS A 75 49.74 -11.61 -7.51
CA CYS A 75 49.66 -12.22 -6.18
C CYS A 75 49.50 -13.75 -6.33
N PRO A 76 50.50 -14.60 -6.01
CA PRO A 76 50.42 -16.04 -6.30
C PRO A 76 49.30 -16.75 -5.54
N ASN A 77 48.93 -16.24 -4.37
CA ASN A 77 47.91 -16.83 -3.51
C ASN A 77 46.49 -16.37 -3.87
N GLU A 78 46.35 -15.28 -4.62
CA GLU A 78 45.04 -14.65 -4.90
C GLU A 78 44.71 -14.56 -6.39
N ASP A 79 45.68 -14.83 -7.27
CA ASP A 79 45.57 -14.68 -8.72
C ASP A 79 44.99 -13.32 -9.14
N LYS A 80 45.50 -12.26 -8.50
CA LYS A 80 45.07 -10.88 -8.70
C LYS A 80 46.23 -9.99 -9.11
N ILE A 81 45.90 -9.02 -9.95
CA ILE A 81 46.75 -7.89 -10.33
C ILE A 81 46.08 -6.62 -9.84
N LYS A 82 46.86 -5.69 -9.29
CA LYS A 82 46.35 -4.42 -8.76
C LYS A 82 46.83 -3.25 -9.60
N PHE A 83 45.88 -2.44 -10.05
CA PHE A 83 46.15 -1.16 -10.71
C PHE A 83 45.72 0.00 -9.83
N ILE A 84 46.51 1.07 -9.83
CA ILE A 84 46.14 2.38 -9.30
C ILE A 84 46.04 3.34 -10.47
N PHE A 85 44.89 4.00 -10.58
CA PHE A 85 44.61 4.99 -11.61
C PHE A 85 44.60 6.36 -10.97
N LYS A 86 45.41 7.28 -11.48
CA LYS A 86 45.44 8.68 -11.05
C LYS A 86 45.02 9.54 -12.23
N LEU A 87 44.09 10.47 -12.00
CA LEU A 87 43.57 11.37 -13.02
C LEU A 87 43.50 12.79 -12.44
N ARG A 88 44.10 13.76 -13.14
CA ARG A 88 44.14 15.17 -12.71
C ARG A 88 43.99 16.08 -13.93
N PRO A 89 43.13 17.09 -13.90
CA PRO A 89 43.12 18.12 -14.95
C PRO A 89 44.51 18.75 -15.08
N THR A 90 44.93 19.08 -16.31
CA THR A 90 46.29 19.63 -16.52
C THR A 90 46.39 21.03 -15.92
N THR A 91 45.28 21.80 -16.00
CA THR A 91 45.20 23.17 -15.48
C THR A 91 44.14 23.36 -14.40
N ILE A 92 44.31 24.41 -13.58
CA ILE A 92 43.29 24.87 -12.61
C ILE A 92 42.02 25.32 -13.35
N PHE A 93 42.15 25.86 -14.56
CA PHE A 93 41.02 26.31 -15.37
C PHE A 93 40.12 25.15 -15.78
N GLU A 94 40.68 24.06 -16.27
CA GLU A 94 39.93 22.85 -16.58
C GLU A 94 39.32 22.22 -15.33
N TYR A 95 40.05 22.21 -14.21
CA TYR A 95 39.50 21.74 -12.94
C TYR A 95 38.26 22.55 -12.54
N ARG A 96 38.30 23.89 -12.68
CA ARG A 96 37.13 24.75 -12.43
C ARG A 96 35.97 24.43 -13.35
N LYS A 97 36.20 24.23 -14.65
CA LYS A 97 35.15 23.83 -15.61
C LYS A 97 34.46 22.53 -15.20
N VAL A 98 35.25 21.51 -14.82
CA VAL A 98 34.71 20.21 -14.37
C VAL A 98 33.86 20.40 -13.11
N LEU A 99 34.35 21.16 -12.14
CA LEU A 99 33.62 21.42 -10.90
C LEU A 99 32.32 22.18 -11.15
N GLU A 100 32.36 23.23 -11.96
CA GLU A 100 31.19 24.02 -12.32
C GLU A 100 30.14 23.17 -13.04
N TRP A 101 30.56 22.36 -14.00
CA TRP A 101 29.67 21.40 -14.65
C TRP A 101 29.04 20.44 -13.64
N HIS A 102 29.83 19.88 -12.72
CA HIS A 102 29.33 18.94 -11.72
C HIS A 102 28.36 19.60 -10.73
N LEU A 103 28.67 20.82 -10.27
CA LEU A 103 27.79 21.61 -9.42
C LEU A 103 26.46 21.88 -10.12
N ASN A 104 26.49 22.28 -11.39
CA ASN A 104 25.28 22.49 -12.18
C ASN A 104 24.44 21.20 -12.27
N GLN A 105 25.05 20.03 -12.46
CA GLN A 105 24.32 18.75 -12.47
C GLN A 105 23.65 18.47 -11.12
N ILE A 106 24.35 18.71 -10.01
CA ILE A 106 23.80 18.55 -8.65
C ILE A 106 22.63 19.52 -8.46
N GLU A 107 22.77 20.77 -8.86
CA GLU A 107 21.71 21.78 -8.73
C GLU A 107 20.47 21.44 -9.57
N HIS A 108 20.66 20.97 -10.81
CA HIS A 108 19.57 20.51 -11.66
C HIS A 108 18.82 19.35 -11.03
N LYS A 109 19.54 18.35 -10.51
CA LYS A 109 18.94 17.21 -9.80
C LYS A 109 18.20 17.67 -8.54
N ARG A 110 18.80 18.54 -7.74
CA ARG A 110 18.18 19.11 -6.54
C ARG A 110 16.86 19.81 -6.86
N LYS A 111 16.85 20.68 -7.87
CA LYS A 111 15.62 21.36 -8.34
C LYS A 111 14.58 20.37 -8.85
N HIS A 112 14.99 19.34 -9.59
CA HIS A 112 14.09 18.30 -10.05
C HIS A 112 13.43 17.57 -8.87
N ASP A 113 14.22 17.18 -7.87
CA ASP A 113 13.74 16.47 -6.69
C ASP A 113 12.83 17.36 -5.82
N GLU A 114 13.14 18.66 -5.69
CA GLU A 114 12.27 19.64 -5.02
C GLU A 114 10.88 19.72 -5.68
N HIS A 115 10.81 19.78 -7.01
CA HIS A 115 9.53 19.77 -7.72
C HIS A 115 8.77 18.45 -7.52
N ALA A 116 9.47 17.31 -7.50
CA ALA A 116 8.86 16.01 -7.26
C ALA A 116 8.26 15.93 -5.84
N ILE A 117 8.98 16.42 -4.83
CA ILE A 117 8.50 16.49 -3.45
C ILE A 117 7.26 17.38 -3.35
N ALA A 118 7.30 18.59 -3.91
CA ALA A 118 6.16 19.52 -3.89
C ALA A 118 4.90 18.89 -4.53
N ARG A 119 5.06 18.15 -5.63
CA ARG A 119 3.98 17.42 -6.28
C ARG A 119 3.41 16.31 -5.37
N LEU A 120 4.27 15.54 -4.71
CA LEU A 120 3.84 14.50 -3.79
C LEU A 120 3.11 15.07 -2.57
N GLU A 121 3.53 16.22 -2.05
CA GLU A 121 2.84 16.91 -0.97
C GLU A 121 1.45 17.38 -1.37
N GLN A 122 1.29 17.89 -2.59
CA GLN A 122 -0.03 18.26 -3.13
C GLN A 122 -0.94 17.03 -3.26
N ASN A 123 -0.41 15.93 -3.82
CA ASN A 123 -1.15 14.68 -3.94
C ASN A 123 -1.57 14.13 -2.58
N LYS A 124 -0.67 14.16 -1.58
CA LYS A 124 -0.95 13.76 -0.20
C LYS A 124 -2.10 14.58 0.39
N LYS A 125 -2.04 15.92 0.28
CA LYS A 125 -3.10 16.82 0.76
C LYS A 125 -4.45 16.53 0.09
N TRP A 126 -4.45 16.25 -1.21
CA TRP A 126 -5.67 15.88 -1.92
C TRP A 126 -6.25 14.55 -1.39
N LEU A 127 -5.41 13.53 -1.25
CA LEU A 127 -5.83 12.23 -0.70
C LEU A 127 -6.38 12.36 0.73
N GLU A 128 -5.75 13.16 1.58
CA GLU A 128 -6.23 13.40 2.95
C GLU A 128 -7.61 14.06 2.97
N ARG A 129 -7.86 15.05 2.08
CA ARG A 129 -9.18 15.68 1.93
C ARG A 129 -10.24 14.68 1.48
N THR A 130 -9.95 13.94 0.41
CA THR A 130 -10.88 12.94 -0.11
C THR A 130 -11.16 11.85 0.92
N ALA A 131 -10.14 11.38 1.66
CA ALA A 131 -10.32 10.41 2.73
C ALA A 131 -11.18 10.97 3.87
N SER A 132 -11.02 12.24 4.25
CA SER A 132 -11.85 12.91 5.25
C SER A 132 -13.31 13.00 4.81
N GLU A 133 -13.55 13.39 3.55
CA GLU A 133 -14.89 13.45 2.97
C GLU A 133 -15.56 12.06 2.98
N GLN A 134 -14.85 11.02 2.56
CA GLN A 134 -15.36 9.65 2.59
C GLN A 134 -15.67 9.18 4.01
N ARG A 135 -14.79 9.46 4.99
CA ARG A 135 -15.05 9.17 6.41
C ARG A 135 -16.35 9.83 6.91
N SER A 136 -16.58 11.10 6.57
CA SER A 136 -17.81 11.79 6.97
C SER A 136 -19.08 11.19 6.33
N LYS A 137 -18.97 10.66 5.10
CA LYS A 137 -20.08 9.98 4.41
C LYS A 137 -20.37 8.63 5.07
N ILE A 138 -19.33 7.86 5.39
CA ILE A 138 -19.44 6.58 6.11
C ILE A 138 -20.13 6.81 7.46
N GLU A 139 -19.69 7.79 8.24
CA GLU A 139 -20.27 8.08 9.56
C GLU A 139 -21.77 8.44 9.48
N LYS A 140 -22.19 9.18 8.44
CA LYS A 140 -23.61 9.48 8.19
C LYS A 140 -24.42 8.23 7.84
N ILE A 141 -23.83 7.30 7.09
CA ILE A 141 -24.45 6.02 6.75
C ILE A 141 -24.60 5.17 8.02
N GLU A 142 -23.55 5.04 8.81
CA GLU A 142 -23.55 4.27 10.06
C GLU A 142 -24.60 4.80 11.07
N ARG A 143 -24.76 6.13 11.17
CA ARG A 143 -25.83 6.74 11.97
C ARG A 143 -27.22 6.36 11.47
N ARG A 144 -27.49 6.50 10.17
CA ARG A 144 -28.78 6.10 9.56
C ARG A 144 -29.05 4.61 9.73
N GLU A 145 -28.04 3.76 9.60
CA GLU A 145 -28.18 2.32 9.84
C GLU A 145 -28.56 2.01 11.28
N SER A 146 -28.00 2.74 12.24
CA SER A 146 -28.33 2.59 13.67
C SER A 146 -29.77 3.03 13.95
N GLU A 147 -30.19 4.18 13.42
CA GLU A 147 -31.57 4.67 13.51
C GLU A 147 -32.58 3.68 12.88
N LEU A 148 -32.24 3.11 11.72
CA LEU A 148 -33.04 2.09 11.06
C LEU A 148 -33.15 0.81 11.90
N LYS A 149 -32.04 0.33 12.48
CA LYS A 149 -32.03 -0.83 13.38
C LYS A 149 -32.93 -0.61 14.59
N GLU A 150 -32.90 0.57 15.20
CA GLU A 150 -33.74 0.92 16.33
C GLU A 150 -35.22 1.01 15.94
N SER A 151 -35.54 1.64 14.81
CA SER A 151 -36.91 1.67 14.26
C SER A 151 -37.44 0.27 13.97
N HIS A 152 -36.61 -0.60 13.38
CA HIS A 152 -36.96 -2.00 13.13
C HIS A 152 -37.17 -2.78 14.44
N ALA A 153 -36.38 -2.52 15.48
CA ALA A 153 -36.56 -3.14 16.79
C ALA A 153 -37.87 -2.71 17.45
N SER A 154 -38.22 -1.41 17.37
CA SER A 154 -39.50 -0.89 17.85
C SER A 154 -40.68 -1.54 17.12
N LYS A 155 -40.66 -1.55 15.78
CA LYS A 155 -41.71 -2.19 14.97
C LYS A 155 -41.87 -3.67 15.27
N ARG A 156 -40.77 -4.39 15.55
CA ARG A 156 -40.84 -5.81 15.97
C ARG A 156 -41.59 -5.95 17.30
N LYS A 157 -41.28 -5.13 18.30
CA LYS A 157 -41.98 -5.12 19.59
C LYS A 157 -43.46 -4.83 19.42
N ASP A 158 -43.81 -3.82 18.62
CA ASP A 158 -45.21 -3.48 18.32
C ASP A 158 -45.93 -4.66 17.66
N HIS A 159 -45.27 -5.34 16.72
CA HIS A 159 -45.84 -6.50 16.03
C HIS A 159 -46.09 -7.67 17.00
N GLU A 160 -45.22 -7.87 17.98
CA GLU A 160 -45.34 -8.89 19.03
C GLU A 160 -46.53 -8.59 19.96
N ILE A 161 -46.69 -7.33 20.38
CA ILE A 161 -47.84 -6.88 21.18
C ILE A 161 -49.15 -7.10 20.42
N ILE A 162 -49.22 -6.69 19.15
CA ILE A 162 -50.42 -6.87 18.30
C ILE A 162 -50.75 -8.36 18.15
N ALA A 163 -49.73 -9.21 17.96
CA ALA A 163 -49.93 -10.65 17.87
C ALA A 163 -50.50 -11.23 19.18
N GLY A 164 -50.00 -10.80 20.33
CA GLY A 164 -50.53 -11.17 21.65
C GLY A 164 -52.00 -10.77 21.83
N GLN A 165 -52.32 -9.48 21.62
CA GLN A 165 -53.68 -8.95 21.71
C GLN A 165 -54.64 -9.67 20.74
N SER A 166 -54.20 -10.00 19.52
CA SER A 166 -55.00 -10.75 18.56
C SER A 166 -55.34 -12.16 19.06
N CYS A 167 -54.40 -12.83 19.73
CA CYS A 167 -54.61 -14.16 20.31
C CYS A 167 -55.62 -14.10 21.47
N GLU A 168 -55.47 -13.09 22.33
CA GLU A 168 -56.35 -12.84 23.47
C GLU A 168 -57.79 -12.51 23.03
N LEU A 169 -57.94 -11.65 22.01
CA LEU A 169 -59.23 -11.34 21.40
C LEU A 169 -59.90 -12.59 20.80
N LYS A 170 -59.12 -13.47 20.16
CA LYS A 170 -59.64 -14.75 19.64
C LYS A 170 -60.10 -15.66 20.78
N ALA A 171 -59.40 -15.70 21.91
CA ALA A 171 -59.80 -16.47 23.09
C ALA A 171 -61.11 -15.95 23.69
N LEU A 172 -61.21 -14.64 23.93
CA LEU A 172 -62.44 -14.00 24.44
C LEU A 172 -63.62 -14.18 23.51
N LYS A 173 -63.42 -14.11 22.18
CA LYS A 173 -64.48 -14.40 21.20
C LYS A 173 -65.01 -15.84 21.34
N ARG A 174 -64.13 -16.83 21.51
CA ARG A 174 -64.51 -18.23 21.74
C ARG A 174 -65.29 -18.39 23.04
N GLU A 175 -64.86 -17.72 24.10
CA GLU A 175 -65.50 -17.77 25.41
C GLU A 175 -66.88 -17.10 25.41
N ASN A 176 -67.01 -15.95 24.74
CA ASN A 176 -68.28 -15.27 24.54
C ASN A 176 -69.25 -16.12 23.69
N GLU A 177 -68.77 -16.78 22.64
CA GLU A 177 -69.58 -17.76 21.92
C GLU A 177 -70.07 -18.91 22.81
N SER A 178 -69.21 -19.44 23.67
CA SER A 178 -69.58 -20.47 24.65
C SER A 178 -70.66 -19.98 25.60
N LEU A 179 -70.51 -18.76 26.14
CA LEU A 179 -71.52 -18.13 27.01
C LEU A 179 -72.83 -17.88 26.28
N LYS A 180 -72.80 -17.40 25.02
CA LYS A 180 -74.01 -17.24 24.19
C LYS A 180 -74.74 -18.57 24.01
N ARG A 181 -74.01 -19.67 23.78
CA ARG A 181 -74.59 -21.02 23.70
C ARG A 181 -75.24 -21.42 25.04
N LYS A 182 -74.57 -21.18 26.17
CA LYS A 182 -75.12 -21.45 27.52
C LYS A 182 -76.39 -20.63 27.80
N LEU A 183 -76.39 -19.34 27.51
CA LEU A 183 -77.56 -18.45 27.68
C LEU A 183 -78.73 -18.89 26.80
N SER A 184 -78.47 -19.25 25.54
CA SER A 184 -79.49 -19.81 24.65
C SER A 184 -80.13 -21.08 25.23
N ASN A 185 -79.32 -21.98 25.79
CA ASN A 185 -79.81 -23.20 26.45
C ASN A 185 -80.65 -22.89 27.70
N ILE A 186 -80.24 -21.91 28.51
CA ILE A 186 -81.01 -21.47 29.69
C ILE A 186 -82.33 -20.82 29.27
N ALA A 187 -82.32 -19.94 28.27
CA ALA A 187 -83.53 -19.32 27.74
C ALA A 187 -84.49 -20.38 27.16
N ALA A 188 -83.96 -21.42 26.52
CA ALA A 188 -84.73 -22.58 26.07
C ALA A 188 -85.30 -23.40 27.23
N ALA A 189 -84.56 -23.54 28.35
CA ALA A 189 -85.04 -24.20 29.56
C ALA A 189 -86.14 -23.40 30.27
N GLN A 190 -86.04 -22.06 30.33
CA GLN A 190 -87.08 -21.20 30.87
C GLN A 190 -88.36 -21.22 30.03
N LYS A 191 -88.27 -21.37 28.70
CA LYS A 191 -89.44 -21.64 27.85
C LYS A 191 -90.11 -22.99 28.13
N ARG A 192 -89.38 -23.97 28.68
CA ARG A 192 -89.92 -25.27 29.13
C ARG A 192 -90.47 -25.23 30.56
N HIS A 193 -90.03 -24.27 31.37
CA HIS A 193 -90.60 -23.94 32.68
C HIS A 193 -91.54 -22.72 32.58
N ARG A 194 -92.65 -22.91 31.87
CA ARG A 194 -93.85 -22.11 32.11
C ARG A 194 -94.58 -22.78 33.28
N PRO A 195 -94.86 -22.11 34.41
CA PRO A 195 -95.70 -22.69 35.44
C PRO A 195 -97.14 -22.71 34.92
N GLU A 196 -97.58 -23.87 34.43
CA GLU A 196 -98.98 -24.25 34.46
C GLU A 196 -99.32 -24.54 35.93
N ASP A 197 -99.61 -23.50 36.72
CA ASP A 197 -100.40 -23.58 37.95
C ASP A 197 -100.51 -22.21 38.63
N ARG A 198 -101.50 -21.42 38.18
CA ARG A 198 -102.23 -20.42 38.99
C ARG A 198 -103.63 -20.19 38.39
N ARG A 199 -104.41 -21.25 38.21
CA ARG A 199 -105.83 -21.15 37.82
C ARG A 199 -106.83 -21.42 38.95
N ASP A 200 -106.39 -21.82 40.13
CA ASP A 200 -107.33 -22.28 41.18
C ASP A 200 -107.52 -21.36 42.39
N GLU A 201 -106.87 -20.19 42.44
CA GLU A 201 -107.00 -19.27 43.60
C GLU A 201 -107.94 -18.07 43.34
N ALA A 202 -108.39 -17.85 42.11
CA ALA A 202 -109.29 -16.75 41.75
C ALA A 202 -110.80 -17.10 41.82
N GLN A 203 -111.17 -18.34 42.16
CA GLN A 203 -112.59 -18.77 42.24
C GLN A 203 -113.13 -18.92 43.69
N ARG A 204 -112.30 -18.74 44.73
CA ARG A 204 -112.76 -18.81 46.14
C ARG A 204 -113.14 -17.46 46.77
N TYR A 205 -112.82 -16.31 46.15
CA TYR A 205 -113.17 -14.99 46.69
C TYR A 205 -114.47 -14.38 46.11
N LYS A 206 -115.22 -15.12 45.28
CA LYS A 206 -116.49 -14.66 44.69
C LYS A 206 -117.75 -15.28 45.33
N LYS A 207 -117.63 -15.92 46.50
CA LYS A 207 -118.73 -16.62 47.19
C LYS A 207 -118.84 -16.32 48.70
N ALA A 208 -118.32 -15.17 49.14
CA ALA A 208 -118.35 -14.74 50.55
C ALA A 208 -118.67 -13.24 50.74
N HIS A 209 -119.34 -12.62 49.76
CA HIS A 209 -119.98 -11.32 49.92
C HIS A 209 -121.25 -11.29 49.07
N ASP A 210 -122.26 -12.02 49.57
CA ASP A 210 -123.70 -11.74 49.45
C ASP A 210 -124.33 -12.22 50.77
#